data_AF-A0A7S0ZII7-F1
#
_entry.id   AF-A0A7S0ZII7-F1
#
_cell.length_a   1.000
_cell.length_b   1.000
_cell.length_c   1.000
_cell.angle_alpha   90.00
_cell.angle_beta   90.00
_cell.angle_gamma   90.00
#
_symmetry.space_group_name_H-M   'P 1'
#
loop_
_entity.id
_entity.type
_entity.pdbx_description
1 polymer ?
#
loop_
_entity_poly.entity_id
_entity_poly.type
_entity_poly.pdbx_seq_one_letter_code
_entity_poly.pdbx_strand_id
1 'polypeptide(L)'
;QSIPQVGDVVELKLGSTPRRLARVLSCDGGKNWRVVDSRGSEVTVNSKKITFVLPSLIQTFLDENELEMFQKDALELSQIHYQNVLRSLWTRCNTNSNDITVSAMSFASFVQSYRSEQNGNDAVDSMDQNALNLYASHLTLVSDNVYFREVKKGEYKARGESQVAQLELLQAKSKRKREISTNSINALLQMRVSVGGSGWNRTENTSISSNEGISQLVESLREVLGDLNAAESNSGTAWISRLRKTWDESRVELIIELLSRAGQTVSPQGALELLKDLQVVSEHENLWILGSPFAKDFSDEVFNTARKYVDRPIDDNLASKRIDRTKLRSYTIDPRETVEVDDALSIEWCADGKTVKKVWVHVADPLRWMNGTKQLSSDPVIQEALARSKSLYVPEGMFPMFPNIITNSVLSLG
;
A
#
# COMPACT_ATOMS: atom_id res chain seq x y z
N GLN A 1 -4.56 -20.38 35.93
CA GLN A 1 -5.78 -20.73 35.17
C GLN A 1 -6.30 -22.08 35.66
N SER A 2 -7.61 -22.20 35.81
CA SER A 2 -8.31 -23.45 36.11
C SER A 2 -8.20 -24.44 34.94
N ILE A 3 -8.11 -25.73 35.25
CA ILE A 3 -8.20 -26.80 34.25
C ILE A 3 -9.67 -26.90 33.82
N PRO A 4 -9.99 -26.81 32.52
CA PRO A 4 -11.37 -26.87 32.06
C PRO A 4 -12.05 -28.19 32.47
N GLN A 5 -13.20 -28.08 33.12
CA GLN A 5 -14.05 -29.20 33.51
C GLN A 5 -15.15 -29.44 32.48
N VAL A 6 -15.77 -30.62 32.54
CA VAL A 6 -16.94 -30.93 31.71
C VAL A 6 -18.08 -29.96 32.05
N GLY A 7 -18.68 -29.36 31.03
CA GLY A 7 -19.71 -28.33 31.17
C GLY A 7 -19.20 -26.89 31.17
N ASP A 8 -17.88 -26.66 31.33
CA ASP A 8 -17.33 -25.30 31.26
C ASP A 8 -17.43 -24.71 29.84
N VAL A 9 -17.55 -23.38 29.76
CA VAL A 9 -17.42 -22.62 28.53
C VAL A 9 -15.98 -22.15 28.37
N VAL A 10 -15.39 -22.39 27.21
CA VAL A 10 -13.99 -22.07 26.92
C VAL A 10 -13.85 -21.25 25.64
N GLU A 11 -12.84 -20.38 25.61
CA GLU A 11 -12.44 -19.66 24.40
C GLU A 11 -11.39 -20.45 23.63
N LEU A 12 -11.63 -20.63 22.32
CA LEU A 12 -10.75 -21.33 21.39
C LEU A 12 -10.07 -20.37 20.42
N LYS A 13 -8.79 -20.60 20.14
CA LYS A 13 -8.04 -19.95 19.05
C LYS A 13 -7.41 -20.98 18.11
N LEU A 14 -8.06 -21.23 16.97
CA LEU A 14 -7.64 -22.20 15.96
C LEU A 14 -6.85 -21.53 14.83
N GLY A 15 -5.57 -21.24 15.07
CA GLY A 15 -4.70 -20.63 14.05
C GLY A 15 -5.09 -19.19 13.75
N SER A 16 -5.33 -18.85 12.48
CA SER A 16 -5.73 -17.51 12.04
C SER A 16 -7.22 -17.22 12.22
N THR A 17 -8.06 -18.21 12.53
CA THR A 17 -9.51 -18.00 12.68
C THR A 17 -9.83 -17.07 13.85
N PRO A 18 -10.94 -16.32 13.81
CA PRO A 18 -11.41 -15.55 14.95
C PRO A 18 -11.58 -16.42 16.20
N ARG A 19 -11.46 -15.82 17.38
CA ARG A 19 -11.71 -16.50 18.65
C ARG A 19 -13.19 -16.91 18.72
N ARG A 20 -13.46 -18.07 19.30
CA ARG A 20 -14.83 -18.61 19.42
C ARG A 20 -15.04 -19.22 20.79
N LEU A 21 -16.25 -19.08 21.31
CA LEU A 21 -16.67 -19.81 22.50
C LEU A 21 -17.10 -21.23 22.13
N ALA A 22 -16.82 -22.18 23.03
CA ALA A 22 -17.22 -23.56 22.91
C ALA A 22 -17.49 -24.18 24.29
N ARG A 23 -18.38 -25.16 24.36
CA ARG A 23 -18.68 -25.91 25.59
C ARG A 23 -17.88 -27.20 25.65
N VAL A 24 -17.32 -27.51 26.82
CA VAL A 24 -16.59 -28.76 27.06
C VAL A 24 -17.56 -29.94 27.25
N LEU A 25 -17.47 -30.93 26.36
CA LEU A 25 -18.26 -32.17 26.44
C LEU A 25 -17.56 -33.26 27.26
N SER A 26 -16.27 -33.48 27.02
CA SER A 26 -15.50 -34.54 27.68
C SER A 26 -14.00 -34.21 27.69
N CYS A 27 -13.26 -34.72 28.67
CA CYS A 27 -11.80 -34.68 28.66
C CYS A 27 -11.23 -36.08 28.41
N ASP A 28 -10.20 -36.16 27.57
CA ASP A 28 -9.50 -37.40 27.27
C ASP A 28 -8.08 -37.33 27.85
N GLY A 29 -7.89 -37.99 29.00
CA GLY A 29 -6.60 -38.11 29.69
C GLY A 29 -5.90 -36.79 30.06
N GLY A 30 -6.65 -35.69 30.18
CA GLY A 30 -6.12 -34.37 30.54
C GLY A 30 -5.24 -33.69 29.49
N LYS A 31 -5.16 -34.22 28.26
CA LYS A 31 -4.38 -33.64 27.14
C LYS A 31 -5.27 -33.03 26.06
N ASN A 32 -6.42 -33.62 25.81
CA ASN A 32 -7.37 -33.19 24.79
C ASN A 32 -8.77 -33.03 25.38
N TRP A 33 -9.50 -32.03 24.89
CA TRP A 33 -10.88 -31.75 25.26
C TRP A 33 -11.74 -31.85 24.02
N ARG A 34 -12.86 -32.57 24.12
CA ARG A 34 -13.93 -32.52 23.11
C ARG A 34 -14.82 -31.35 23.46
N VAL A 35 -15.02 -30.45 22.50
CA VAL A 35 -15.80 -29.23 22.68
C VAL A 35 -16.79 -29.06 21.54
N VAL A 36 -17.95 -28.47 21.83
CA VAL A 36 -18.93 -28.04 20.81
C VAL A 36 -18.83 -26.53 20.68
N ASP A 37 -18.50 -26.04 19.49
CA ASP A 37 -18.42 -24.60 19.25
C ASP A 37 -19.81 -23.95 19.16
N SER A 38 -19.86 -22.62 19.14
CA SER A 38 -21.10 -21.85 19.02
C SER A 38 -21.88 -22.08 17.71
N ARG A 39 -21.45 -23.00 16.83
CA ARG A 39 -22.11 -23.37 15.58
C ARG A 39 -22.54 -24.85 15.57
N GLY A 40 -22.48 -25.52 16.73
CA GLY A 40 -22.79 -26.93 16.88
C GLY A 40 -21.76 -27.89 16.29
N SER A 41 -20.56 -27.42 15.96
CA SER A 41 -19.51 -28.28 15.45
C SER A 41 -18.70 -28.87 16.60
N GLU A 42 -18.67 -30.21 16.69
CA GLU A 42 -17.80 -30.93 17.61
C GLU A 42 -16.34 -30.91 17.13
N VAL A 43 -15.45 -30.39 17.97
CA VAL A 43 -14.01 -30.31 17.69
C VAL A 43 -13.24 -30.89 18.87
N THR A 44 -12.18 -31.66 18.60
CA THR A 44 -11.24 -32.08 19.63
C THR A 44 -10.04 -31.13 19.63
N VAL A 45 -9.80 -30.48 20.76
CA VAL A 45 -8.75 -29.45 20.91
C VAL A 45 -7.75 -29.80 22.01
N ASN A 46 -6.50 -29.45 21.78
CA ASN A 46 -5.45 -29.54 22.80
C ASN A 46 -5.54 -28.36 23.79
N SER A 47 -5.10 -28.54 25.04
CA SER A 47 -5.07 -27.46 26.07
C SER A 47 -4.44 -26.15 25.58
N LYS A 48 -3.44 -26.20 24.69
CA LYS A 48 -2.78 -25.00 24.15
C LYS A 48 -3.70 -24.13 23.29
N LYS A 49 -4.78 -24.69 22.74
CA LYS A 49 -5.76 -23.98 21.90
C LYS A 49 -6.86 -23.31 22.72
N ILE A 50 -6.98 -23.66 24.00
CA ILE A 50 -7.88 -23.03 24.96
C ILE A 50 -7.18 -21.79 25.53
N THR A 51 -7.68 -20.62 25.19
CA THR A 51 -7.09 -19.33 25.58
C THR A 51 -7.65 -18.81 26.90
N PHE A 52 -8.93 -19.10 27.18
CA PHE A 52 -9.63 -18.65 28.38
C PHE A 52 -10.69 -19.66 28.82
N VAL A 53 -10.97 -19.72 30.11
CA VAL A 53 -12.03 -20.55 30.70
C VAL A 53 -12.97 -19.61 31.43
N LEU A 54 -14.25 -19.60 31.04
CA LEU A 54 -15.29 -18.88 31.77
C LEU A 54 -15.56 -19.67 33.06
N PRO A 55 -15.47 -19.03 34.25
CA PRO A 55 -15.77 -19.70 35.51
C PRO A 55 -17.17 -20.31 35.51
N SER A 56 -17.33 -21.45 36.21
CA SER A 56 -18.51 -22.34 36.23
C SER A 56 -19.80 -21.74 36.82
N LEU A 57 -19.89 -20.41 36.91
CA LEU A 57 -21.09 -19.66 37.33
C LEU A 57 -22.15 -19.57 36.22
N ILE A 58 -21.85 -20.04 35.01
CA ILE A 58 -22.77 -20.06 33.87
C ILE A 58 -23.15 -21.51 33.57
N GLN A 59 -23.96 -22.11 34.44
CA GLN A 59 -24.54 -23.43 34.19
C GLN A 59 -25.74 -23.37 33.22
N THR A 60 -26.05 -22.20 32.66
CA THR A 60 -27.30 -21.91 31.94
C THR A 60 -27.08 -21.21 30.61
N PHE A 61 -26.20 -21.73 29.75
CA PHE A 61 -26.52 -21.65 28.33
C PHE A 61 -27.29 -22.92 27.99
N LEU A 62 -28.51 -22.80 27.51
CA LEU A 62 -29.39 -23.91 27.16
C LEU A 62 -29.07 -24.44 25.76
N ASP A 63 -28.56 -23.59 24.85
CA ASP A 63 -28.22 -23.97 23.47
C ASP A 63 -26.99 -23.23 22.88
N GLU A 64 -26.67 -23.52 21.61
CA GLU A 64 -25.53 -22.98 20.86
C GLU A 64 -25.76 -21.53 20.39
N ASN A 65 -27.01 -21.12 20.17
CA ASN A 65 -27.38 -19.78 19.70
C ASN A 65 -27.19 -18.75 20.81
N GLU A 66 -27.54 -19.10 22.05
CA GLU A 66 -27.29 -18.26 23.22
C GLU A 66 -25.80 -17.98 23.42
N LEU A 67 -24.92 -18.94 23.08
CA LEU A 67 -23.48 -18.77 23.17
C LEU A 67 -22.93 -17.81 22.11
N GLU A 68 -23.48 -17.84 20.88
CA GLU A 68 -23.13 -16.89 19.82
C GLU A 68 -23.61 -15.47 20.15
N MET A 69 -24.84 -15.32 20.66
CA MET A 69 -25.37 -14.04 21.14
C MET A 69 -24.52 -13.48 22.28
N PHE A 70 -24.20 -14.28 23.29
CA PHE A 70 -23.34 -13.87 24.40
C PHE A 70 -21.95 -13.41 23.91
N GLN A 71 -21.35 -14.14 22.96
CA GLN A 71 -20.06 -13.75 22.39
C GLN A 71 -20.15 -12.39 21.68
N LYS A 72 -21.24 -12.14 20.94
CA LYS A 72 -21.48 -10.87 20.26
C LYS A 72 -21.64 -9.72 21.26
N ASP A 73 -22.48 -9.90 22.28
CA ASP A 73 -22.73 -8.89 23.32
C ASP A 73 -21.44 -8.54 24.08
N ALA A 74 -20.62 -9.55 24.40
CA ALA A 74 -19.32 -9.33 25.05
C ALA A 74 -18.34 -8.54 24.15
N LEU A 75 -18.36 -8.78 22.85
CA LEU A 75 -17.52 -8.08 21.88
C LEU A 75 -17.96 -6.61 21.73
N GLU A 76 -19.26 -6.34 21.65
CA GLU A 76 -19.81 -4.97 21.61
C GLU A 76 -19.45 -4.19 22.88
N LEU A 77 -19.63 -4.79 24.06
CA LEU A 77 -19.24 -4.17 25.34
C LEU A 77 -17.75 -3.86 25.42
N SER A 78 -16.90 -4.78 24.95
CA SER A 78 -15.46 -4.60 24.91
C SER A 78 -15.05 -3.41 24.03
N GLN A 79 -15.66 -3.27 22.85
CA GLN A 79 -15.30 -2.23 21.86
C GLN A 79 -15.85 -0.84 22.21
N ILE A 80 -17.09 -0.75 22.71
CA ILE A 80 -17.77 0.52 22.91
C ILE A 80 -17.47 1.12 24.29
N HIS A 81 -17.55 0.29 25.34
CA HIS A 81 -17.56 0.79 26.71
C HIS A 81 -16.21 0.64 27.40
N TYR A 82 -15.57 -0.53 27.27
CA TYR A 82 -14.44 -0.87 28.13
C TYR A 82 -13.11 -0.26 27.68
N GLN A 83 -12.98 0.12 26.40
CA GLN A 83 -11.79 0.85 25.91
C GLN A 83 -11.55 2.15 26.69
N ASN A 84 -12.62 2.88 27.03
CA ASN A 84 -12.51 4.12 27.81
C ASN A 84 -12.14 3.84 29.28
N VAL A 85 -12.66 2.74 29.84
CA VAL A 85 -12.39 2.32 31.24
C VAL A 85 -10.98 1.78 31.40
N LEU A 86 -10.42 1.18 30.35
CA LEU A 86 -9.07 0.60 30.34
C LEU A 86 -7.99 1.64 30.68
N ARG A 87 -8.13 2.86 30.16
CA ARG A 87 -7.23 3.98 30.48
C ARG A 87 -7.31 4.36 31.96
N SER A 88 -8.52 4.41 32.54
CA SER A 88 -8.72 4.70 33.96
C SER A 88 -8.11 3.64 34.86
N LEU A 89 -8.25 2.35 34.49
CA LEU A 89 -7.60 1.25 35.19
C LEU A 89 -6.08 1.41 35.17
N TRP A 90 -5.52 1.69 33.99
CA TRP A 90 -4.08 1.90 33.81
C TRP A 90 -3.56 3.06 34.67
N THR A 91 -4.24 4.20 34.68
CA THR A 91 -3.88 5.34 35.54
C THR A 91 -3.86 4.95 37.01
N ARG A 92 -4.88 4.21 37.48
CA ARG A 92 -4.96 3.75 38.88
C ARG A 92 -3.85 2.76 39.25
N CYS A 93 -3.43 1.90 38.32
CA CYS A 93 -2.30 0.99 38.54
C CYS A 93 -0.99 1.75 38.70
N ASN A 94 -0.74 2.78 37.88
CA ASN A 94 0.50 3.56 37.93
C ASN A 94 0.57 4.51 39.14
N THR A 95 -0.55 5.09 39.60
CA THR A 95 -0.56 5.96 40.79
C THR A 95 -0.24 5.21 42.09
N ASN A 96 -0.59 3.92 42.17
CA ASN A 96 -0.45 3.14 43.40
C ASN A 96 0.94 2.53 43.61
N SER A 97 1.92 2.84 42.73
CA SER A 97 3.35 2.48 42.85
C SER A 97 3.70 0.99 43.04
N ASN A 98 2.71 0.11 43.00
CA ASN A 98 2.88 -1.32 43.18
C ASN A 98 2.90 -2.03 41.82
N ASP A 99 3.73 -3.06 41.72
CA ASP A 99 3.81 -3.98 40.58
C ASP A 99 2.54 -4.86 40.51
N ILE A 100 1.39 -4.23 40.30
CA ILE A 100 0.07 -4.85 40.33
C ILE A 100 -0.15 -5.58 39.01
N THR A 101 -0.36 -6.90 39.10
CA THR A 101 -0.87 -7.69 37.97
C THR A 101 -2.39 -7.56 37.90
N VAL A 102 -2.88 -7.31 36.70
CA VAL A 102 -4.31 -7.23 36.36
C VAL A 102 -4.70 -8.53 35.66
N SER A 103 -5.80 -9.13 36.10
CA SER A 103 -6.48 -10.24 35.43
C SER A 103 -7.83 -9.79 34.88
N ALA A 104 -8.45 -10.61 34.03
CA ALA A 104 -9.81 -10.36 33.56
C ALA A 104 -10.81 -10.17 34.72
N MET A 105 -10.62 -10.92 35.82
CA MET A 105 -11.47 -10.85 37.00
C MET A 105 -11.31 -9.53 37.75
N SER A 106 -10.07 -9.10 38.02
CA SER A 106 -9.83 -7.81 38.67
C SER A 106 -10.30 -6.63 37.82
N PHE A 107 -10.19 -6.75 36.49
CA PHE A 107 -10.70 -5.72 35.59
C PHE A 107 -12.24 -5.69 35.59
N ALA A 108 -12.91 -6.84 35.57
CA ALA A 108 -14.37 -6.90 35.67
C ALA A 108 -14.90 -6.28 36.97
N SER A 109 -14.25 -6.57 38.11
CA SER A 109 -14.58 -5.92 39.39
C SER A 109 -14.33 -4.41 39.38
N PHE A 110 -13.26 -3.96 38.72
CA PHE A 110 -13.02 -2.53 38.54
C PHE A 110 -14.12 -1.87 37.70
N VAL A 111 -14.56 -2.52 36.61
CA VAL A 111 -15.67 -2.02 35.78
C VAL A 111 -16.96 -1.89 36.59
N GLN A 112 -17.29 -2.88 37.42
CA GLN A 112 -18.46 -2.83 38.30
C GLN A 112 -18.40 -1.62 39.25
N SER A 113 -17.26 -1.44 39.94
CA SER A 113 -17.02 -0.27 40.81
C SER A 113 -17.12 1.05 40.05
N TYR A 114 -16.55 1.10 38.84
CA TYR A 114 -16.55 2.30 38.00
C TYR A 114 -17.96 2.67 37.53
N ARG A 115 -18.82 1.68 37.27
CA ARG A 115 -20.23 1.89 36.91
C ARG A 115 -21.08 2.35 38.09
N SER A 116 -20.88 1.77 39.28
CA SER A 116 -21.63 2.17 40.49
C SER A 116 -21.34 3.62 40.90
N GLU A 117 -20.12 4.10 40.68
CA GLU A 117 -19.73 5.49 40.93
C GLU A 117 -20.38 6.49 39.96
N GLN A 118 -20.74 6.06 38.74
CA GLN A 118 -21.30 6.92 37.69
C GLN A 118 -22.84 6.93 37.67
N ASN A 119 -23.50 5.83 37.98
CA ASN A 119 -24.94 5.66 37.73
C ASN A 119 -25.85 5.57 38.97
N GLY A 120 -25.31 5.63 40.19
CA GLY A 120 -26.12 5.42 41.40
C GLY A 120 -26.59 3.96 41.57
N ASN A 121 -26.99 3.60 42.79
CA ASN A 121 -27.10 2.23 43.33
C ASN A 121 -28.18 1.29 42.74
N ASP A 122 -28.62 1.45 41.49
CA ASP A 122 -29.76 0.69 40.93
C ASP A 122 -29.38 -0.57 40.11
N ALA A 123 -28.14 -1.05 40.19
CA ALA A 123 -27.73 -2.27 39.48
C ALA A 123 -27.94 -3.53 40.34
N VAL A 124 -29.06 -4.24 40.12
CA VAL A 124 -29.18 -5.65 40.52
C VAL A 124 -28.29 -6.47 39.57
N ASP A 125 -27.09 -6.82 40.01
CA ASP A 125 -26.15 -7.63 39.22
C ASP A 125 -26.69 -9.06 39.08
N SER A 126 -27.32 -9.36 37.93
CA SER A 126 -27.63 -10.75 37.56
C SER A 126 -26.32 -11.54 37.38
N MET A 127 -26.33 -12.84 37.67
CA MET A 127 -25.17 -13.71 37.46
C MET A 127 -24.67 -13.66 36.00
N ASP A 128 -25.57 -13.51 35.04
CA ASP A 128 -25.25 -13.42 33.61
C ASP A 128 -24.47 -12.15 33.26
N GLN A 129 -24.78 -11.02 33.90
CA GLN A 129 -24.07 -9.76 33.68
C GLN A 129 -22.62 -9.84 34.18
N ASN A 130 -22.37 -10.59 35.26
CA ASN A 130 -21.02 -10.77 35.81
C ASN A 130 -20.14 -11.61 34.87
N ALA A 131 -20.70 -12.67 34.30
CA ALA A 131 -20.06 -13.47 33.26
C ALA A 131 -19.74 -12.66 32.01
N LEU A 132 -20.70 -11.85 31.56
CA LEU A 132 -20.56 -10.99 30.40
C LEU A 132 -19.45 -9.95 30.61
N ASN A 133 -19.45 -9.28 31.76
CA ASN A 133 -18.41 -8.31 32.14
C ASN A 133 -17.03 -8.98 32.20
N LEU A 134 -16.93 -10.19 32.77
CA LEU A 134 -15.67 -10.93 32.84
C LEU A 134 -15.12 -11.26 31.46
N TYR A 135 -15.96 -11.76 30.56
CA TYR A 135 -15.51 -12.10 29.21
C TYR A 135 -15.17 -10.85 28.38
N ALA A 136 -15.96 -9.79 28.47
CA ALA A 136 -15.66 -8.51 27.83
C ALA A 136 -14.35 -7.89 28.36
N SER A 137 -14.08 -8.00 29.67
CA SER A 137 -12.81 -7.59 30.28
C SER A 137 -11.63 -8.40 29.76
N HIS A 138 -11.78 -9.73 29.62
CA HIS A 138 -10.77 -10.59 28.97
C HIS A 138 -10.51 -10.15 27.53
N LEU A 139 -11.56 -10.01 26.71
CA LEU A 139 -11.44 -9.59 25.30
C LEU A 139 -10.69 -8.25 25.18
N THR A 140 -11.03 -7.29 26.04
CA THR A 140 -10.42 -5.96 26.06
C THR A 140 -8.93 -6.05 26.37
N LEU A 141 -8.53 -6.76 27.44
CA LEU A 141 -7.12 -6.91 27.82
C LEU A 141 -6.30 -7.65 26.76
N VAL A 142 -6.87 -8.68 26.13
CA VAL A 142 -6.14 -9.43 25.10
C VAL A 142 -6.01 -8.62 23.80
N SER A 143 -6.97 -7.74 23.52
CA SER A 143 -6.91 -6.83 22.36
C SER A 143 -6.04 -5.59 22.59
N ASP A 144 -5.68 -5.30 23.84
CA ASP A 144 -4.90 -4.13 24.21
C ASP A 144 -3.43 -4.28 23.81
N ASN A 145 -2.96 -3.28 23.07
CA ASN A 145 -1.57 -3.14 22.64
C ASN A 145 -0.92 -1.85 23.17
N VAL A 146 -1.63 -1.06 23.98
CA VAL A 146 -1.22 0.26 24.44
C VAL A 146 -0.90 0.26 25.93
N TYR A 147 -1.86 -0.11 26.79
CA TYR A 147 -1.78 0.20 28.23
C TYR A 147 -1.16 -0.92 29.05
N PHE A 148 -1.43 -2.17 28.70
CA PHE A 148 -1.03 -3.35 29.42
C PHE A 148 -0.16 -4.27 28.54
N ARG A 149 0.62 -5.12 29.19
CA ARG A 149 1.43 -6.15 28.56
C ARG A 149 1.22 -7.46 29.30
N GLU A 150 0.95 -8.53 28.55
CA GLU A 150 0.85 -9.87 29.12
C GLU A 150 2.24 -10.32 29.63
N VAL A 151 2.31 -10.70 30.91
CA VAL A 151 3.54 -11.19 31.56
C VAL A 151 3.48 -12.71 31.75
N LYS A 152 2.31 -13.20 32.12
CA LYS A 152 1.95 -14.63 32.17
C LYS A 152 0.57 -14.79 31.55
N LYS A 153 0.24 -16.00 31.10
CA LYS A 153 -1.03 -16.27 30.42
C LYS A 153 -2.23 -15.80 31.26
N GLY A 154 -2.91 -14.74 30.81
CA GLY A 154 -4.05 -14.13 31.51
C GLY A 154 -3.70 -13.16 32.66
N GLU A 155 -2.43 -12.82 32.84
CA GLU A 155 -1.94 -11.80 33.79
C GLU A 155 -1.20 -10.68 33.06
N TYR A 156 -1.68 -9.46 33.28
CA TYR A 156 -1.27 -8.27 32.55
C TYR A 156 -0.63 -7.24 33.49
N LYS A 157 0.45 -6.61 33.07
CA LYS A 157 1.12 -5.55 33.82
C LYS A 157 0.96 -4.22 33.09
N ALA A 158 0.70 -3.15 33.84
CA ALA A 158 0.61 -1.80 33.30
C ALA A 158 1.96 -1.36 32.70
N ARG A 159 1.93 -0.73 31.53
CA ARG A 159 3.10 -0.12 30.90
C ARG A 159 3.41 1.24 31.54
N GLY A 160 4.67 1.65 31.51
CA GLY A 160 5.08 2.96 32.02
C GLY A 160 4.55 4.11 31.17
N GLU A 161 4.38 5.29 31.77
CA GLU A 161 3.81 6.48 31.13
C GLU A 161 4.50 6.87 29.82
N SER A 162 5.84 6.89 29.80
CA SER A 162 6.61 7.20 28.59
C SER A 162 6.35 6.20 27.45
N GLN A 163 6.21 4.91 27.78
CA GLN A 163 5.93 3.87 26.80
C GLN A 163 4.51 3.99 26.23
N VAL A 164 3.53 4.26 27.10
CA VAL A 164 2.12 4.46 26.69
C VAL A 164 2.00 5.69 25.80
N ALA A 165 2.60 6.82 26.17
CA ALA A 165 2.58 8.04 25.35
C ALA A 165 3.13 7.80 23.94
N GLN A 166 4.22 7.02 23.81
CA GLN A 166 4.77 6.65 22.51
C GLN A 166 3.81 5.78 21.68
N LEU A 167 3.16 4.80 22.31
CA LEU A 167 2.21 3.88 21.66
C LEU A 167 0.92 4.59 21.24
N GLU A 168 0.38 5.46 22.09
CA GLU A 168 -0.77 6.32 21.77
C GLU A 168 -0.46 7.22 20.56
N LEU A 169 0.74 7.82 20.52
CA LEU A 169 1.18 8.62 19.37
C LEU A 169 1.26 7.79 18.08
N LEU A 170 1.81 6.57 18.14
CA LEU A 170 1.89 5.67 16.99
C LEU A 170 0.50 5.23 16.50
N GLN A 171 -0.42 4.91 17.42
CA GLN A 171 -1.79 4.53 17.10
C GLN A 171 -2.55 5.72 16.49
N ALA A 172 -2.40 6.92 17.04
CA ALA A 172 -2.99 8.14 16.51
C ALA A 172 -2.47 8.47 15.10
N LYS A 173 -1.16 8.34 14.87
CA LYS A 173 -0.55 8.49 13.53
C LYS A 173 -1.13 7.48 12.54
N SER A 174 -1.27 6.21 12.94
CA SER A 174 -1.80 5.14 12.10
C SER A 174 -3.28 5.37 11.78
N LYS A 175 -4.08 5.77 12.77
CA LYS A 175 -5.49 6.13 12.60
C LYS A 175 -5.65 7.32 11.63
N ARG A 176 -4.86 8.38 11.83
CA ARG A 176 -4.84 9.55 10.95
C ARG A 176 -4.44 9.18 9.51
N LYS A 177 -3.41 8.34 9.33
CA LYS A 177 -3.01 7.85 8.00
C LYS A 177 -4.17 7.10 7.32
N ARG A 178 -4.88 6.25 8.08
CA ARG A 178 -6.04 5.51 7.57
C ARG A 178 -7.18 6.45 7.19
N GLU A 179 -7.53 7.42 8.04
CA GLU A 179 -8.55 8.44 7.76
C GLU A 179 -8.23 9.25 6.50
N ILE A 180 -6.98 9.72 6.35
CA ILE A 180 -6.52 10.41 5.14
C ILE A 180 -6.73 9.52 3.92
N SER A 181 -6.34 8.25 4.00
CA SER A 181 -6.46 7.31 2.89
C SER A 181 -7.94 7.03 2.53
N THR A 182 -8.80 6.84 3.54
CA THR A 182 -10.25 6.71 3.36
C THR A 182 -10.86 7.96 2.72
N ASN A 183 -10.41 9.15 3.13
CA ASN A 183 -10.86 10.42 2.56
C ASN A 183 -10.42 10.57 1.10
N SER A 184 -9.20 10.17 0.75
CA SER A 184 -8.73 10.16 -0.65
C SER A 184 -9.56 9.21 -1.51
N ILE A 185 -9.89 8.01 -1.01
CA ILE A 185 -10.79 7.07 -1.70
C ILE A 185 -12.17 7.71 -1.89
N ASN A 186 -12.74 8.29 -0.84
CA ASN A 186 -14.05 8.96 -0.91
C ASN A 186 -14.06 10.07 -1.95
N ALA A 187 -13.04 10.92 -1.95
CA ALA A 187 -12.92 12.03 -2.89
C ALA A 187 -12.78 11.52 -4.34
N LEU A 188 -11.99 10.46 -4.56
CA LEU A 188 -11.85 9.85 -5.88
C LEU A 188 -13.17 9.24 -6.39
N LEU A 189 -13.90 8.54 -5.52
CA LEU A 189 -15.20 7.94 -5.87
C LEU A 189 -16.27 9.01 -6.11
N GLN A 190 -16.25 10.12 -5.37
CA GLN A 190 -17.11 11.27 -5.64
C GLN A 190 -16.79 11.90 -7.01
N MET A 191 -15.51 12.01 -7.35
CA MET A 191 -15.09 12.48 -8.68
C MET A 191 -15.59 11.55 -9.79
N ARG A 192 -15.53 10.22 -9.60
CA ARG A 192 -16.10 9.26 -10.56
C ARG A 192 -17.59 9.53 -10.83
N VAL A 193 -18.37 9.79 -9.79
CA VAL A 193 -19.81 10.07 -9.92
C VAL A 193 -20.05 11.39 -10.67
N SER A 194 -19.25 12.43 -10.42
CA SER A 194 -19.40 13.72 -11.11
C SER A 194 -18.98 13.65 -12.59
N VAL A 195 -18.00 12.81 -12.93
CA VAL A 195 -17.57 12.56 -14.32
C VAL A 195 -18.66 11.83 -15.13
N GLY A 196 -19.39 10.91 -14.49
CA GLY A 196 -20.51 10.17 -15.11
C GLY A 196 -21.78 11.00 -15.36
N GLY A 197 -21.87 12.22 -14.82
CA GLY A 197 -22.95 13.16 -15.05
C GLY A 197 -22.55 14.25 -16.04
N SER A 198 -22.92 14.09 -17.32
CA SER A 198 -22.90 15.12 -18.37
C SER A 198 -21.86 16.25 -18.23
N GLY A 199 -20.69 16.08 -18.87
CA GLY A 199 -19.85 17.22 -19.27
C GLY A 199 -18.52 17.38 -18.55
N TRP A 200 -17.78 16.31 -18.26
CA TRP A 200 -16.37 16.45 -17.92
C TRP A 200 -15.55 16.73 -19.18
N ASN A 201 -14.95 17.92 -19.24
CA ASN A 201 -13.98 18.28 -20.27
C ASN A 201 -12.59 17.80 -19.83
N ARG A 202 -11.92 17.02 -20.70
CA ARG A 202 -10.55 16.50 -20.57
C ARG A 202 -9.49 17.56 -20.21
N THR A 203 -9.83 18.84 -20.27
CA THR A 203 -8.96 20.00 -19.97
C THR A 203 -8.79 20.29 -18.48
N GLU A 204 -9.55 19.66 -17.57
CA GLU A 204 -9.43 19.86 -16.11
C GLU A 204 -8.72 18.70 -15.37
N ASN A 205 -7.56 18.26 -15.90
CA ASN A 205 -6.57 17.49 -15.12
C ASN A 205 -6.15 18.19 -13.81
N THR A 206 -6.50 19.46 -13.64
CA THR A 206 -6.21 20.33 -12.49
C THR A 206 -6.76 19.81 -11.15
N SER A 207 -7.89 19.10 -11.14
CA SER A 207 -8.50 18.61 -9.89
C SER A 207 -7.81 17.35 -9.35
N ILE A 208 -7.36 16.46 -10.25
CA ILE A 208 -6.56 15.29 -9.90
C ILE A 208 -5.17 15.75 -9.45
N SER A 209 -4.54 16.66 -10.20
CA SER A 209 -3.19 17.16 -9.91
C SER A 209 -3.12 18.05 -8.67
N SER A 210 -4.22 18.66 -8.23
CA SER A 210 -4.26 19.50 -7.02
C SER A 210 -4.46 18.73 -5.72
N ASN A 211 -4.95 17.49 -5.78
CA ASN A 211 -5.10 16.63 -4.62
C ASN A 211 -4.06 15.50 -4.67
N GLU A 212 -3.01 15.66 -3.87
CA GLU A 212 -1.90 14.70 -3.73
C GLU A 212 -2.39 13.26 -3.46
N GLY A 213 -3.41 13.10 -2.60
CA GLY A 213 -3.95 11.79 -2.25
C GLY A 213 -4.66 11.10 -3.42
N ILE A 214 -5.36 11.88 -4.27
CA ILE A 214 -5.99 11.37 -5.49
C ILE A 214 -4.93 11.04 -6.54
N SER A 215 -3.96 11.93 -6.75
CA SER A 215 -2.84 11.71 -7.68
C SER A 215 -2.09 10.42 -7.37
N GLN A 216 -1.77 10.17 -6.08
CA GLN A 216 -1.11 8.94 -5.66
C GLN A 216 -1.94 7.67 -5.90
N LEU A 217 -3.27 7.73 -5.72
CA LEU A 217 -4.16 6.60 -6.01
C LEU A 217 -4.23 6.32 -7.51
N VAL A 218 -4.34 7.36 -8.33
CA VAL A 218 -4.35 7.25 -9.79
C VAL A 218 -3.05 6.65 -10.31
N GLU A 219 -1.90 7.14 -9.82
CA GLU A 219 -0.59 6.60 -10.21
C GLU A 219 -0.43 5.15 -9.77
N SER A 220 -0.90 4.82 -8.56
CA SER A 220 -0.93 3.43 -8.09
C SER A 220 -1.78 2.54 -9.00
N LEU A 221 -2.96 2.98 -9.43
CA LEU A 221 -3.79 2.24 -10.39
C LEU A 221 -3.08 2.06 -11.74
N ARG A 222 -2.34 3.08 -12.23
CA ARG A 222 -1.55 3.00 -13.46
C ARG A 222 -0.43 1.98 -13.35
N GLU A 223 0.28 1.94 -12.22
CA GLU A 223 1.29 0.91 -11.94
C GLU A 223 0.69 -0.51 -11.96
N VAL A 224 -0.54 -0.70 -11.46
CA VAL A 224 -1.25 -2.00 -11.56
C VAL A 224 -1.49 -2.41 -13.02
N LEU A 225 -1.69 -1.46 -13.94
CA LEU A 225 -1.89 -1.79 -15.36
C LEU A 225 -0.65 -2.42 -16.01
N GLY A 226 0.55 -2.18 -15.49
CA GLY A 226 1.76 -2.87 -15.96
C GLY A 226 1.65 -4.39 -15.90
N ASP A 227 0.85 -4.93 -14.97
CA ASP A 227 0.59 -6.36 -14.83
C ASP A 227 -0.38 -6.92 -15.89
N LEU A 228 -1.21 -6.11 -16.57
CA LEU A 228 -2.07 -6.57 -17.67
C LEU A 228 -1.24 -7.10 -18.85
N ASN A 229 -0.07 -6.49 -19.08
CA ASN A 229 0.82 -6.87 -20.19
C ASN A 229 1.69 -8.08 -19.87
N ALA A 230 1.85 -8.43 -18.59
CA ALA A 230 2.59 -9.61 -18.16
C ALA A 230 1.72 -10.86 -18.39
N ALA A 231 1.57 -11.21 -19.67
CA ALA A 231 0.78 -12.33 -20.16
C ALA A 231 1.26 -13.65 -19.55
N GLU A 232 0.64 -14.04 -18.45
CA GLU A 232 0.41 -15.41 -18.00
C GLU A 232 -0.44 -15.34 -16.71
N SER A 233 -1.69 -15.83 -16.80
CA SER A 233 -2.70 -15.93 -15.73
C SER A 233 -3.46 -14.65 -15.32
N ASN A 234 -4.40 -14.21 -16.15
CA ASN A 234 -5.43 -13.21 -15.79
C ASN A 234 -6.47 -13.70 -14.75
N SER A 235 -6.24 -14.84 -14.10
CA SER A 235 -7.09 -15.35 -13.02
C SER A 235 -6.25 -15.61 -11.78
N GLY A 236 -6.33 -14.72 -10.79
CA GLY A 236 -5.79 -14.96 -9.46
C GLY A 236 -5.10 -13.76 -8.80
N THR A 237 -4.52 -14.01 -7.63
CA THR A 237 -3.83 -13.03 -6.78
C THR A 237 -2.32 -12.90 -7.12
N ALA A 238 -1.90 -13.32 -8.31
CA ALA A 238 -0.50 -13.33 -8.72
C ALA A 238 0.08 -11.90 -8.87
N TRP A 239 -0.70 -10.98 -9.45
CA TRP A 239 -0.35 -9.56 -9.57
C TRP A 239 -0.13 -8.92 -8.19
N ILE A 240 -0.99 -9.21 -7.20
CA ILE A 240 -0.84 -8.76 -5.81
C ILE A 240 0.51 -9.24 -5.23
N SER A 241 0.88 -10.48 -5.53
CA SER A 241 2.13 -11.07 -5.07
C SER A 241 3.36 -10.42 -5.72
N ARG A 242 3.25 -9.90 -6.96
CA ARG A 242 4.28 -9.10 -7.63
C ARG A 242 4.38 -7.70 -7.04
N LEU A 243 3.26 -7.02 -6.83
CA LEU A 243 3.23 -5.70 -6.18
C LEU A 243 3.85 -5.74 -4.78
N ARG A 244 3.61 -6.79 -3.99
CA ARG A 244 4.24 -6.95 -2.67
C ARG A 244 5.78 -7.02 -2.68
N LYS A 245 6.42 -7.18 -3.85
CA LYS A 245 7.89 -7.09 -3.96
C LYS A 245 8.39 -5.64 -3.95
N THR A 246 7.55 -4.70 -4.39
CA THR A 246 7.92 -3.29 -4.58
C THR A 246 7.13 -2.35 -3.65
N TRP A 247 5.91 -2.72 -3.27
CA TRP A 247 5.00 -1.93 -2.45
C TRP A 247 4.92 -2.43 -1.01
N ASP A 248 4.61 -1.51 -0.09
CA ASP A 248 4.24 -1.88 1.28
C ASP A 248 2.82 -2.46 1.34
N GLU A 249 2.53 -3.21 2.41
CA GLU A 249 1.24 -3.89 2.58
C GLU A 249 0.07 -2.89 2.68
N SER A 250 0.30 -1.70 3.26
CA SER A 250 -0.75 -0.67 3.37
C SER A 250 -1.17 -0.13 2.00
N ARG A 251 -0.23 0.07 1.07
CA ARG A 251 -0.51 0.52 -0.29
C ARG A 251 -1.29 -0.54 -1.09
N VAL A 252 -0.94 -1.82 -0.91
CA VAL A 252 -1.64 -2.94 -1.54
C VAL A 252 -3.08 -3.05 -1.01
N GLU A 253 -3.28 -3.05 0.30
CA GLU A 253 -4.59 -3.08 0.93
C GLU A 253 -5.46 -1.89 0.48
N LEU A 254 -4.85 -0.71 0.33
CA LEU A 254 -5.56 0.49 -0.09
C LEU A 254 -6.14 0.38 -1.51
N ILE A 255 -5.39 -0.18 -2.47
CA ILE A 255 -5.87 -0.39 -3.83
C ILE A 255 -6.95 -1.47 -3.90
N ILE A 256 -6.79 -2.54 -3.11
CA ILE A 256 -7.83 -3.58 -2.99
C ILE A 256 -9.13 -2.97 -2.42
N GLU A 257 -9.02 -2.13 -1.38
CA GLU A 257 -10.17 -1.42 -0.80
C GLU A 257 -10.81 -0.49 -1.85
N LEU A 258 -10.00 0.30 -2.57
CA LEU A 258 -10.49 1.21 -3.60
C LEU A 258 -11.26 0.48 -4.70
N LEU A 259 -10.71 -0.59 -5.28
CA LEU A 259 -11.38 -1.37 -6.34
C LEU A 259 -12.69 -1.97 -5.83
N SER A 260 -12.67 -2.54 -4.62
CA SER A 260 -13.86 -3.13 -4.00
C SER A 260 -14.95 -2.08 -3.77
N ARG A 261 -14.59 -0.91 -3.26
CA ARG A 261 -15.54 0.20 -3.00
C ARG A 261 -16.00 0.89 -4.28
N ALA A 262 -15.21 0.82 -5.34
CA ALA A 262 -15.63 1.23 -6.69
C ALA A 262 -16.58 0.20 -7.34
N GLY A 263 -16.82 -0.96 -6.73
CA GLY A 263 -17.60 -2.03 -7.35
C GLY A 263 -16.90 -2.67 -8.55
N GLN A 264 -15.58 -2.51 -8.65
CA GLN A 264 -14.76 -3.12 -9.68
C GLN A 264 -14.26 -4.48 -9.22
N THR A 265 -13.90 -5.35 -10.17
CA THR A 265 -13.21 -6.60 -9.83
C THR A 265 -11.82 -6.28 -9.28
N VAL A 266 -11.36 -7.02 -8.27
CA VAL A 266 -10.02 -6.87 -7.68
C VAL A 266 -8.99 -7.51 -8.62
N SER A 267 -8.78 -6.86 -9.76
CA SER A 267 -7.92 -7.31 -10.85
C SER A 267 -7.31 -6.11 -11.59
N PRO A 268 -6.21 -6.30 -12.33
CA PRO A 268 -5.67 -5.27 -13.20
C PRO A 268 -6.69 -4.75 -14.24
N GLN A 269 -7.60 -5.62 -14.71
CA GLN A 269 -8.68 -5.19 -15.60
C GLN A 269 -9.68 -4.27 -14.90
N GLY A 270 -10.06 -4.57 -13.65
CA GLY A 270 -10.92 -3.69 -12.85
C GLY A 270 -10.29 -2.33 -12.56
N ALA A 271 -8.96 -2.28 -12.41
CA ALA A 271 -8.22 -1.03 -12.33
C ALA A 271 -8.29 -0.22 -13.63
N LEU A 272 -8.20 -0.88 -14.80
CA LEU A 272 -8.34 -0.23 -16.09
C LEU A 272 -9.74 0.38 -16.27
N GLU A 273 -10.79 -0.40 -15.97
CA GLU A 273 -12.17 0.09 -16.06
C GLU A 273 -12.41 1.27 -15.11
N LEU A 274 -11.84 1.23 -13.89
CA LEU A 274 -11.90 2.39 -12.99
C LEU A 274 -11.22 3.63 -13.58
N LEU A 275 -10.04 3.47 -14.18
CA LEU A 275 -9.31 4.59 -14.78
C LEU A 275 -10.02 5.17 -16.01
N LYS A 276 -10.73 4.34 -16.78
CA LYS A 276 -11.61 4.78 -17.88
C LYS A 276 -12.83 5.53 -17.35
N ASP A 277 -13.48 5.02 -16.30
CA ASP A 277 -14.62 5.68 -15.65
C ASP A 277 -14.24 7.07 -15.10
N LEU A 278 -13.00 7.20 -14.62
CA LEU A 278 -12.43 8.47 -14.15
C LEU A 278 -11.97 9.38 -15.30
N GLN A 279 -12.06 8.93 -16.55
CA GLN A 279 -11.56 9.61 -17.77
C GLN A 279 -10.08 10.00 -17.70
N VAL A 280 -9.30 9.32 -16.85
CA VAL A 280 -7.84 9.49 -16.74
C VAL A 280 -7.13 8.76 -17.87
N VAL A 281 -7.74 7.68 -18.35
CA VAL A 281 -7.24 6.79 -19.39
C VAL A 281 -8.28 6.74 -20.50
N SER A 282 -7.82 6.80 -21.75
CA SER A 282 -8.71 6.72 -22.90
C SER A 282 -9.18 5.29 -23.18
N GLU A 283 -10.27 5.12 -23.93
CA GLU A 283 -10.74 3.77 -24.33
C GLU A 283 -9.67 2.99 -25.12
N HIS A 284 -8.89 3.72 -25.92
CA HIS A 284 -7.83 3.19 -26.78
C HIS A 284 -6.44 3.47 -26.21
N GLU A 285 -6.32 3.59 -24.88
CA GLU A 285 -5.02 3.81 -24.27
C GLU A 285 -4.04 2.71 -24.67
N ASN A 286 -2.85 3.12 -25.08
CA ASN A 286 -1.80 2.17 -25.41
C ASN A 286 -1.21 1.58 -24.12
N LEU A 287 -1.82 0.49 -23.65
CA LEU A 287 -1.44 -0.18 -22.41
C LEU A 287 0.02 -0.65 -22.42
N TRP A 288 0.59 -0.94 -23.60
CA TRP A 288 2.00 -1.32 -23.74
C TRP A 288 2.95 -0.21 -23.28
N ILE A 289 2.52 1.05 -23.34
CA ILE A 289 3.28 2.20 -22.88
C ILE A 289 3.24 2.30 -21.36
N LEU A 290 2.08 2.06 -20.73
CA LEU A 290 1.86 2.22 -19.28
C LEU A 290 2.73 1.31 -18.40
N GLY A 291 3.20 0.18 -18.94
CA GLY A 291 4.15 -0.72 -18.28
C GLY A 291 5.62 -0.55 -18.72
N SER A 292 5.90 0.46 -19.54
CA SER A 292 7.22 0.67 -20.14
C SER A 292 7.94 1.88 -19.51
N PRO A 293 9.26 2.04 -19.75
CA PRO A 293 9.99 3.26 -19.39
C PRO A 293 9.39 4.55 -19.96
N PHE A 294 8.55 4.46 -21.00
CA PHE A 294 7.88 5.60 -21.62
C PHE A 294 6.57 6.02 -20.92
N ALA A 295 6.14 5.29 -19.88
CA ALA A 295 4.93 5.62 -19.12
C ALA A 295 5.05 6.96 -18.35
N LYS A 296 6.28 7.39 -18.05
CA LYS A 296 6.57 8.56 -17.24
C LYS A 296 7.28 9.63 -18.05
N ASP A 297 6.95 10.88 -17.75
CA ASP A 297 7.74 12.01 -18.21
C ASP A 297 9.15 11.97 -17.62
N PHE A 298 10.08 12.66 -18.28
CA PHE A 298 11.42 12.85 -17.75
C PHE A 298 11.37 13.52 -16.38
N SER A 299 12.14 13.01 -15.42
CA SER A 299 12.24 13.64 -14.10
C SER A 299 12.86 15.03 -14.19
N ASP A 300 12.56 15.88 -13.20
CA ASP A 300 13.19 17.21 -13.10
C ASP A 300 14.72 17.12 -13.05
N GLU A 301 15.27 16.07 -12.43
CA GLU A 301 16.71 15.82 -12.39
C GLU A 301 17.29 15.57 -13.79
N VAL A 302 16.64 14.72 -14.58
CA VAL A 302 17.03 14.44 -15.97
C VAL A 302 16.92 15.70 -16.81
N PHE A 303 15.81 16.44 -16.70
CA PHE A 303 15.58 17.65 -17.48
C PHE A 303 16.59 18.77 -17.16
N ASN A 304 16.85 19.01 -15.86
CA ASN A 304 17.82 20.00 -15.42
C ASN A 304 19.26 19.61 -15.81
N THR A 305 19.58 18.32 -15.84
CA THR A 305 20.89 17.84 -16.29
C THR A 305 21.06 18.02 -17.80
N ALA A 306 20.06 17.64 -18.59
CA ALA A 306 20.06 17.86 -20.04
C ALA A 306 20.20 19.35 -20.40
N ARG A 307 19.50 20.23 -19.67
CA ARG A 307 19.64 21.69 -19.87
C ARG A 307 21.07 22.19 -19.67
N LYS A 308 21.82 21.64 -18.70
CA LYS A 308 23.22 22.02 -18.47
C LYS A 308 24.11 21.70 -19.67
N TYR A 309 23.82 20.66 -20.44
CA TYR A 309 24.60 20.34 -21.64
C TYR A 309 24.52 21.45 -22.70
N VAL A 310 23.37 22.12 -22.77
CA VAL A 310 23.14 23.24 -23.68
C VAL A 310 23.71 24.55 -23.12
N ASP A 311 23.41 24.86 -21.85
CA ASP A 311 23.77 26.14 -21.22
C ASP A 311 25.27 26.26 -20.90
N ARG A 312 25.94 25.12 -20.65
CA ARG A 312 27.36 25.05 -20.28
C ARG A 312 28.05 23.93 -21.05
N PRO A 313 28.35 24.13 -22.34
CA PRO A 313 29.07 23.17 -23.17
C PRO A 313 30.34 22.69 -22.47
N ILE A 314 30.50 21.38 -22.36
CA ILE A 314 31.73 20.77 -21.85
C ILE A 314 32.80 20.84 -22.94
N ASP A 315 34.05 21.10 -22.56
CA ASP A 315 35.18 21.03 -23.47
C ASP A 315 35.31 19.62 -24.08
N ASP A 316 35.50 19.58 -25.40
CA ASP A 316 35.65 18.33 -26.13
C ASP A 316 37.01 17.69 -25.82
N ASN A 317 36.99 16.68 -24.94
CA ASN A 317 38.17 15.94 -24.52
C ASN A 317 38.87 15.17 -25.67
N LEU A 318 38.20 15.01 -26.82
CA LEU A 318 38.74 14.41 -28.03
C LEU A 318 39.14 15.45 -29.08
N ALA A 319 39.09 16.75 -28.78
CA ALA A 319 39.35 17.83 -29.75
C ALA A 319 40.66 17.64 -30.51
N SER A 320 41.72 17.21 -29.84
CA SER A 320 43.04 16.94 -30.45
C SER A 320 43.05 15.76 -31.43
N LYS A 321 42.06 14.87 -31.36
CA LYS A 321 41.90 13.71 -32.24
C LYS A 321 40.88 13.95 -33.36
N ARG A 322 40.11 15.03 -33.30
CA ARG A 322 39.12 15.35 -34.34
C ARG A 322 39.82 15.92 -35.58
N ILE A 323 39.23 15.64 -36.73
CA ILE A 323 39.69 16.14 -38.03
C ILE A 323 38.66 17.14 -38.52
N ASP A 324 39.07 18.38 -38.75
CA ASP A 324 38.18 19.41 -39.29
C ASP A 324 37.76 19.07 -40.73
N ARG A 325 36.45 18.92 -40.92
CA ARG A 325 35.80 18.65 -42.21
C ARG A 325 34.71 19.68 -42.54
N THR A 326 34.69 20.81 -41.84
CA THR A 326 33.67 21.87 -42.02
C THR A 326 33.62 22.47 -43.43
N LYS A 327 34.68 22.28 -44.24
CA LYS A 327 34.71 22.70 -45.65
C LYS A 327 34.02 21.73 -46.63
N LEU A 328 33.69 20.51 -46.20
CA LEU A 328 32.90 19.58 -47.01
C LEU A 328 31.44 20.03 -47.00
N ARG A 329 30.79 20.00 -48.17
CA ARG A 329 29.33 20.18 -48.22
C ARG A 329 28.66 18.91 -47.69
N SER A 330 27.84 19.08 -46.67
CA SER A 330 27.08 18.00 -46.04
C SER A 330 25.60 18.14 -46.37
N TYR A 331 24.94 17.01 -46.57
CA TYR A 331 23.53 16.91 -46.90
C TYR A 331 22.88 15.88 -45.97
N THR A 332 21.66 16.16 -45.53
CA THR A 332 20.84 15.24 -44.75
C THR A 332 19.60 14.90 -45.58
N ILE A 333 19.04 13.71 -45.41
CA ILE A 333 17.91 13.24 -46.22
C ILE A 333 16.88 12.63 -45.26
N ASP A 334 15.93 13.48 -44.86
CA ASP A 334 15.00 13.18 -43.78
C ASP A 334 13.57 13.51 -44.17
N PRO A 335 12.56 12.88 -43.53
CA PRO A 335 11.19 13.37 -43.53
C PRO A 335 11.10 14.86 -43.15
N ARG A 336 10.06 15.55 -43.63
CA ARG A 336 9.85 16.98 -43.36
C ARG A 336 9.72 17.26 -41.85
N GLU A 337 9.19 16.30 -41.12
CA GLU A 337 8.88 16.39 -39.70
C GLU A 337 10.08 16.08 -38.79
N THR A 338 11.22 15.65 -39.35
CA THR A 338 12.41 15.31 -38.56
C THR A 338 12.99 16.53 -37.87
N VAL A 339 13.21 16.39 -36.57
CA VAL A 339 13.85 17.42 -35.72
C VAL A 339 15.19 16.95 -35.17
N GLU A 340 15.35 15.63 -34.97
CA GLU A 340 16.59 14.96 -34.56
C GLU A 340 17.34 14.45 -35.79
N VAL A 341 18.30 15.22 -36.30
CA VAL A 341 19.08 14.83 -37.49
C VAL A 341 20.36 14.15 -37.03
N ASP A 342 20.39 12.82 -37.12
CA ASP A 342 21.48 12.01 -36.59
C ASP A 342 22.62 11.79 -37.59
N ASP A 343 22.35 11.84 -38.90
CA ASP A 343 23.32 11.53 -39.93
C ASP A 343 23.34 12.53 -41.10
N ALA A 344 24.52 12.67 -41.71
CA ALA A 344 24.74 13.50 -42.88
C ALA A 344 25.75 12.85 -43.84
N LEU A 345 25.65 13.20 -45.12
CA LEU A 345 26.50 12.70 -46.19
C LEU A 345 27.30 13.82 -46.85
N SER A 346 28.57 13.56 -47.11
CA SER A 346 29.38 14.39 -48.02
C SER A 346 30.03 13.55 -49.11
N ILE A 347 30.20 14.15 -50.28
CA ILE A 347 30.91 13.55 -51.40
C ILE A 347 32.18 14.37 -51.66
N GLU A 348 33.33 13.70 -51.56
CA GLU A 348 34.61 14.23 -52.02
C GLU A 348 34.83 13.77 -53.47
N TRP A 349 34.93 14.72 -54.39
CA TRP A 349 35.14 14.46 -55.80
C TRP A 349 36.63 14.40 -56.15
N CYS A 350 36.99 13.63 -57.17
CA CYS A 350 38.29 13.71 -57.82
C CYS A 350 38.47 15.07 -58.50
N ALA A 351 39.71 15.37 -58.92
CA ALA A 351 40.04 16.62 -59.61
C ALA A 351 39.26 16.82 -60.93
N ASP A 352 38.72 15.74 -61.51
CA ASP A 352 37.89 15.77 -62.71
C ASP A 352 36.46 16.29 -62.47
N GLY A 353 36.04 16.44 -61.21
CA GLY A 353 34.70 16.87 -60.82
C GLY A 353 33.56 15.91 -61.20
N LYS A 354 33.88 14.71 -61.69
CA LYS A 354 32.91 13.73 -62.21
C LYS A 354 32.99 12.40 -61.48
N THR A 355 34.17 12.05 -60.98
CA THR A 355 34.39 10.78 -60.30
C THR A 355 34.35 11.01 -58.79
N VAL A 356 33.55 10.21 -58.09
CA VAL A 356 33.53 10.22 -56.62
C VAL A 356 34.83 9.60 -56.11
N LYS A 357 35.59 10.36 -55.33
CA LYS A 357 36.80 9.88 -54.65
C LYS A 357 36.47 9.17 -53.35
N LYS A 358 35.58 9.78 -52.56
CA LYS A 358 35.21 9.27 -51.24
C LYS A 358 33.83 9.74 -50.84
N VAL A 359 33.07 8.85 -50.21
CA VAL A 359 31.82 9.18 -49.50
C VAL A 359 32.12 9.25 -48.02
N TRP A 360 31.65 10.31 -47.37
CA TRP A 360 31.73 10.53 -45.94
C TRP A 360 30.34 10.36 -45.35
N VAL A 361 30.23 9.51 -44.33
CA VAL A 361 29.06 9.40 -43.47
C VAL A 361 29.42 10.05 -42.15
N HIS A 362 28.71 11.13 -41.81
CA HIS A 362 28.85 11.84 -40.55
C HIS A 362 27.70 11.40 -39.66
N VAL A 363 28.00 10.99 -38.45
CA VAL A 363 27.00 10.64 -37.43
C VAL A 363 27.18 11.59 -36.27
N ALA A 364 26.08 12.08 -35.70
CA ALA A 364 26.08 12.87 -34.48
C ALA A 364 26.88 12.13 -33.38
N ASP A 365 27.53 12.90 -32.52
CA ASP A 365 28.36 12.37 -31.43
C ASP A 365 27.78 12.79 -30.06
N PRO A 366 26.71 12.12 -29.57
CA PRO A 366 26.10 12.46 -28.29
C PRO A 366 27.05 12.39 -27.10
N LEU A 367 28.02 11.47 -27.15
CA LEU A 367 28.98 11.24 -26.07
C LEU A 367 29.89 12.45 -25.82
N ARG A 368 30.06 13.34 -26.81
CA ARG A 368 30.74 14.63 -26.65
C ARG A 368 30.14 15.45 -25.51
N TRP A 369 28.81 15.44 -25.38
CA TRP A 369 28.07 16.31 -24.47
C TRP A 369 27.89 15.72 -23.07
N MET A 370 28.18 14.42 -22.91
CA MET A 370 27.87 13.62 -21.72
C MET A 370 29.14 13.22 -20.96
N ASN A 371 30.04 14.19 -20.72
CA ASN A 371 31.29 14.12 -19.93
C ASN A 371 32.25 12.93 -20.20
N GLY A 372 32.08 12.24 -21.34
CA GLY A 372 32.84 11.04 -21.70
C GLY A 372 32.67 9.86 -20.73
N THR A 373 33.40 8.76 -20.99
CA THR A 373 33.23 7.43 -20.35
C THR A 373 33.42 7.35 -18.84
N LYS A 374 33.91 8.39 -18.15
CA LYS A 374 34.30 8.29 -16.72
C LYS A 374 33.14 8.40 -15.73
N GLN A 375 32.00 8.96 -16.12
CA GLN A 375 30.82 9.14 -15.25
C GLN A 375 29.49 8.74 -15.91
N LEU A 376 29.54 8.07 -17.07
CA LEU A 376 28.36 7.70 -17.86
C LEU A 376 27.30 6.96 -17.02
N SER A 377 27.72 6.04 -16.14
CA SER A 377 26.80 5.23 -15.33
C SER A 377 26.09 6.00 -14.22
N SER A 378 26.58 7.18 -13.84
CA SER A 378 25.99 8.03 -12.80
C SER A 378 25.25 9.24 -13.36
N ASP A 379 25.27 9.45 -14.68
CA ASP A 379 24.59 10.58 -15.29
C ASP A 379 23.08 10.29 -15.42
N PRO A 380 22.19 11.13 -14.85
CA PRO A 380 20.75 10.91 -14.91
C PRO A 380 20.21 10.79 -16.34
N VAL A 381 20.74 11.57 -17.29
CA VAL A 381 20.30 11.54 -18.70
C VAL A 381 20.67 10.20 -19.35
N ILE A 382 21.85 9.68 -19.04
CA ILE A 382 22.31 8.37 -19.53
C ILE A 382 21.51 7.23 -18.90
N GLN A 383 21.26 7.28 -17.59
CA GLN A 383 20.49 6.24 -16.91
C GLN A 383 19.07 6.14 -17.49
N GLU A 384 18.43 7.28 -17.74
CA GLU A 384 17.12 7.33 -18.36
C GLU A 384 17.15 6.84 -19.82
N ALA A 385 18.15 7.24 -20.60
CA ALA A 385 18.32 6.77 -21.96
C ALA A 385 18.57 5.25 -22.03
N LEU A 386 19.32 4.68 -21.08
CA LEU A 386 19.51 3.24 -20.95
C LEU A 386 18.19 2.54 -20.59
N ALA A 387 17.41 3.11 -19.67
CA ALA A 387 16.10 2.58 -19.32
C ALA A 387 15.17 2.55 -20.54
N ARG A 388 15.10 3.64 -21.32
CA ARG A 388 14.27 3.75 -22.54
C ARG A 388 14.82 2.95 -23.72
N SER A 389 16.14 2.83 -23.83
CA SER A 389 16.92 2.14 -24.88
C SER A 389 16.73 2.61 -26.34
N LYS A 390 15.62 3.28 -26.66
CA LYS A 390 15.23 3.74 -28.01
C LYS A 390 14.25 4.90 -27.92
N SER A 391 14.07 5.63 -29.02
CA SER A 391 12.89 6.46 -29.24
C SER A 391 11.77 5.57 -29.81
N LEU A 392 10.56 5.68 -29.26
CA LEU A 392 9.41 4.88 -29.67
C LEU A 392 8.47 5.71 -30.55
N TYR A 393 8.16 5.19 -31.74
CA TYR A 393 7.24 5.81 -32.69
C TYR A 393 5.96 4.98 -32.78
N VAL A 394 4.83 5.59 -32.44
CA VAL A 394 3.49 4.99 -32.48
C VAL A 394 2.50 5.95 -33.14
N PRO A 395 1.31 5.51 -33.57
CA PRO A 395 0.32 6.40 -34.19
C PRO A 395 -0.05 7.63 -33.34
N GLU A 396 0.03 7.52 -32.02
CA GLU A 396 -0.24 8.60 -31.07
C GLU A 396 0.88 9.64 -30.98
N GLY A 397 2.09 9.31 -31.45
CA GLY A 397 3.24 10.22 -31.44
C GLY A 397 4.58 9.52 -31.22
N MET A 398 5.58 10.34 -30.84
CA MET A 398 6.95 9.90 -30.59
C MET A 398 7.28 10.08 -29.10
N PHE A 399 7.80 9.02 -28.48
CA PHE A 399 8.31 9.03 -27.11
C PHE A 399 9.84 8.99 -27.17
N PRO A 400 10.53 10.09 -26.88
CA PRO A 400 11.95 10.21 -27.16
C PRO A 400 12.80 9.48 -26.12
N MET A 401 13.95 8.98 -26.56
CA MET A 401 14.98 8.41 -25.69
C MET A 401 15.63 9.46 -24.80
N PHE A 402 15.83 10.66 -25.34
CA PHE A 402 16.45 11.80 -24.65
C PHE A 402 15.48 12.98 -24.57
N PRO A 403 15.67 13.91 -23.62
CA PRO A 403 14.87 15.13 -23.58
C PRO A 403 15.00 15.97 -24.87
N ASN A 404 13.87 16.49 -25.37
CA ASN A 404 13.82 17.26 -26.62
C ASN A 404 14.76 18.48 -26.65
N ILE A 405 15.08 19.05 -25.49
CA ILE A 405 16.00 20.19 -25.38
C ILE A 405 17.40 19.87 -25.90
N ILE A 406 17.86 18.61 -25.82
CA ILE A 406 19.17 18.18 -26.31
C ILE A 406 19.09 17.48 -27.67
N THR A 407 18.04 16.71 -27.96
CA THR A 407 17.87 16.05 -29.28
C THR A 407 17.72 17.06 -30.40
N ASN A 408 16.99 18.15 -30.16
CA ASN A 408 16.75 19.20 -31.16
C ASN A 408 17.86 20.25 -31.21
N SER A 409 18.96 20.04 -30.47
CA SER A 409 20.06 21.00 -30.40
C SER A 409 21.42 20.30 -30.50
N VAL A 410 22.10 20.10 -29.37
CA VAL A 410 23.47 19.62 -29.29
C VAL A 410 23.68 18.22 -29.87
N LEU A 411 22.61 17.41 -29.93
CA LEU A 411 22.66 16.07 -30.51
C LEU A 411 22.28 16.01 -32.00
N SER A 412 21.78 17.11 -32.57
CA SER A 412 21.38 17.17 -33.98
C SER A 412 22.51 17.74 -34.84
N LEU A 413 22.60 17.29 -36.09
CA LEU A 413 23.44 17.87 -37.14
C LEU A 413 22.78 19.08 -37.85
N GLY A 414 21.52 19.39 -37.50
CA GLY A 414 20.68 20.42 -38.13
C GLY A 414 20.88 21.84 -37.62
#